data_AF-A0A0A2BLS3-F1
#
_entry.id   AF-A0A0A2BLS3-F1
#
_cell.length_a   1.000
_cell.length_b   1.000
_cell.length_c   1.000
_cell.angle_alpha   90.00
_cell.angle_beta   90.00
_cell.angle_gamma   90.00
#
_symmetry.space_group_name_H-M   'P 1'
#
loop_
_entity.id
_entity.type
_entity.pdbx_description
1 polymer ?
#
loop_
_entity_poly.entity_id
_entity_poly.type
_entity_poly.pdbx_seq_one_letter_code
_entity_poly.pdbx_strand_id
1 'polypeptide(L)' 'MENEVLNNSFLVIVTYFVLGSIYLVAVPIFLYFWMNARWNFMGKYERLFIYSLVFLFFPGMILFSPLLNLRMNGQGDL' A
#
# COMPACT_ATOMS: atom_id res chain seq x y z
N MET A 1 17.85 -29.64 -8.35
CA MET A 1 16.39 -29.41 -8.14
C MET A 1 16.05 -27.93 -7.99
N GLU A 2 16.91 -27.09 -7.40
CA GLU A 2 16.68 -25.64 -7.27
C GLU A 2 16.62 -24.91 -8.64
N ASN A 3 17.45 -25.33 -9.60
CA ASN A 3 17.53 -24.71 -10.93
C ASN A 3 16.30 -24.93 -11.82
N GLU A 4 15.47 -25.94 -11.57
CA GLU A 4 14.28 -26.18 -12.40
C GLU A 4 13.12 -25.25 -12.04
N VAL A 5 13.00 -24.87 -10.76
CA VAL A 5 12.03 -23.88 -10.31
C VAL A 5 12.39 -22.49 -10.87
N LEU A 6 13.67 -22.14 -10.87
CA LEU A 6 14.16 -20.86 -11.41
C LEU A 6 14.07 -20.80 -12.96
N ASN A 7 14.20 -21.94 -13.64
CA ASN A 7 14.09 -22.04 -15.11
C ASN A 7 12.64 -22.07 -15.61
N ASN A 8 11.65 -22.20 -14.71
CA ASN A 8 10.25 -22.14 -15.07
C ASN A 8 9.83 -20.67 -15.26
N SER A 9 9.96 -20.17 -16.50
CA SER A 9 9.65 -18.78 -16.83
C SER A 9 8.21 -18.38 -16.46
N PHE A 10 7.26 -19.30 -16.51
CA PHE A 10 5.87 -19.04 -16.12
C PHE A 10 5.76 -18.77 -14.61
N LEU A 11 6.40 -19.61 -13.79
CA LEU A 11 6.41 -19.44 -12.33
C LEU A 11 7.10 -18.12 -11.93
N VAL A 12 8.18 -17.75 -12.61
CA VAL A 12 8.87 -16.48 -12.40
C VAL A 12 7.96 -15.29 -12.71
N ILE A 13 7.27 -15.31 -13.87
CA ILE A 13 6.33 -14.24 -14.26
C ILE A 13 5.21 -14.09 -13.23
N VAL A 14 4.58 -15.20 -12.83
CA VAL A 14 3.50 -15.18 -11.83
C VAL A 14 4.01 -14.61 -10.50
N THR A 15 5.21 -15.01 -10.08
CA THR A 15 5.82 -14.50 -8.84
C THR A 15 6.02 -12.99 -8.90
N TYR A 16 6.62 -12.47 -9.96
CA TYR A 16 6.81 -11.03 -10.12
C TYR A 16 5.48 -10.27 -10.26
N PHE A 17 4.48 -10.86 -10.90
CA PHE A 17 3.16 -10.26 -11.00
C PHE A 17 2.47 -10.17 -9.63
N VAL A 18 2.56 -11.22 -8.82
CA VAL A 18 2.03 -11.23 -7.45
C VAL A 18 2.78 -10.21 -6.59
N LEU A 19 4.11 -10.20 -6.62
CA LEU A 19 4.90 -9.22 -5.87
C LEU A 19 4.60 -7.78 -6.31
N GLY A 20 4.50 -7.55 -7.63
CA GLY A 20 4.17 -6.26 -8.20
C GLY A 20 2.76 -5.79 -7.80
N SER A 21 1.77 -6.68 -7.80
CA SER A 21 0.41 -6.34 -7.38
C SER A 21 0.32 -6.08 -5.87
N ILE A 22 1.06 -6.81 -5.03
CA ILE A 22 1.16 -6.51 -3.60
C ILE A 22 1.77 -5.12 -3.39
N TYR A 23 2.86 -4.82 -4.11
CA TYR A 23 3.59 -3.55 -4.02
C TYR A 23 2.78 -2.35 -4.53
N LEU A 24 2.11 -2.49 -5.67
CA LEU A 24 1.40 -1.39 -6.32
C LEU A 24 -0.06 -1.24 -5.88
N VAL A 25 -0.70 -2.30 -5.36
CA VAL A 25 -2.16 -2.31 -5.09
C VAL A 25 -2.46 -2.65 -3.64
N ALA A 26 -2.11 -3.86 -3.17
CA ALA A 26 -2.59 -4.34 -1.88
C ALA A 26 -2.07 -3.50 -0.70
N VAL A 27 -0.76 -3.24 -0.65
CA VAL A 27 -0.16 -2.46 0.44
C VAL A 27 -0.59 -0.99 0.41
N PRO A 28 -0.61 -0.29 -0.74
CA PRO A 28 -1.12 1.09 -0.80
C PRO A 28 -2.55 1.24 -0.30
N ILE A 29 -3.48 0.37 -0.72
CA ILE A 29 -4.87 0.40 -0.27
C ILE A 29 -4.95 0.19 1.24
N PHE A 30 -4.20 -0.77 1.78
CA PHE A 30 -4.13 -1.00 3.21
C PHE A 30 -3.61 0.23 3.97
N LEU A 31 -2.55 0.88 3.47
CA LEU A 31 -1.99 2.09 4.07
C LEU A 31 -3.00 3.24 4.08
N TYR A 32 -3.73 3.47 2.99
CA TYR A 32 -4.79 4.48 2.95
C TYR A 32 -5.85 4.23 4.02
N PHE A 33 -6.32 2.98 4.16
CA PHE A 33 -7.29 2.60 5.19
C PHE A 33 -6.74 2.80 6.61
N TRP A 34 -5.51 2.34 6.87
CA TRP A 34 -4.87 2.45 8.17
C TRP A 34 -4.66 3.90 8.60
N MET A 35 -4.12 4.72 7.69
CA MET A 35 -3.91 6.14 7.95
C MET A 35 -5.24 6.84 8.21
N ASN A 36 -6.27 6.60 7.39
CA ASN A 36 -7.58 7.20 7.61
C ASN A 36 -8.16 6.90 9.00
N ALA A 37 -8.00 5.66 9.49
CA ALA A 37 -8.53 5.25 10.79
C ALA A 37 -7.73 5.83 11.97
N ARG A 38 -6.41 5.94 11.87
CA ARG A 38 -5.54 6.16 13.04
C ARG A 38 -4.72 7.44 13.02
N TRP A 39 -4.74 8.24 11.95
CA TRP A 39 -3.86 9.41 11.78
C TRP A 39 -3.75 10.31 13.02
N ASN A 40 -4.90 10.60 13.65
CA ASN A 40 -4.99 11.49 14.82
C ASN A 40 -4.49 10.85 16.13
N PHE A 41 -4.39 9.53 16.19
CA PHE A 41 -4.01 8.77 17.39
C PHE A 41 -2.63 8.11 17.27
N MET A 42 -1.95 8.22 16.13
CA MET A 42 -0.64 7.61 15.91
C MET A 42 0.43 8.19 16.84
N GLY A 43 1.14 7.31 17.56
CA GLY A 43 2.33 7.67 18.33
C GLY A 43 3.54 8.00 17.44
N LYS A 44 4.62 8.53 18.05
CA LYS A 44 5.82 8.98 17.33
C LYS A 44 6.54 7.88 16.53
N TYR A 45 6.64 6.66 17.07
CA TYR A 45 7.27 5.53 16.39
C TYR A 45 6.38 4.97 15.28
N GLU A 46 5.08 4.88 15.53
CA GLU A 46 4.10 4.46 14.52
C GLU A 46 4.11 5.43 13.34
N ARG A 47 4.10 6.74 13.60
CA ARG A 47 4.15 7.77 12.56
C ARG A 47 5.43 7.71 11.74
N LEU A 48 6.59 7.53 12.39
CA LEU A 48 7.87 7.35 11.69
C LEU A 48 7.83 6.14 10.75
N PHE A 49 7.32 5.01 11.23
CA PHE A 49 7.21 3.80 10.44
C PHE A 49 6.25 3.97 9.25
N ILE A 50 5.08 4.59 9.47
CA ILE A 50 4.12 4.85 8.41
C ILE A 50 4.70 5.78 7.34
N TYR A 51 5.47 6.81 7.71
CA TYR A 51 6.15 7.67 6.72
C TYR A 51 7.15 6.88 5.87
N SER A 52 7.94 6.01 6.49
CA SER A 52 8.85 5.12 5.76
C SER A 52 8.11 4.19 4.80
N LEU A 53 6.96 3.63 5.21
CA LEU A 53 6.14 2.80 4.34
C LEU A 53 5.53 3.59 3.19
N VAL A 54 4.98 4.78 3.46
CA VAL A 54 4.44 5.66 2.41
C VAL A 54 5.53 6.01 1.39
N PHE A 55 6.77 6.24 1.82
CA PHE A 55 7.89 6.47 0.92
C PHE A 55 8.25 5.24 0.10
N LEU A 56 8.35 4.06 0.73
CA LEU A 56 8.67 2.80 0.07
C LEU A 56 7.62 2.41 -1.00
N PHE A 57 6.34 2.61 -0.70
CA PHE A 57 5.20 2.26 -1.56
C PHE A 57 4.62 3.47 -2.31
N PHE A 58 5.34 4.59 -2.35
CA PHE A 58 4.88 5.84 -2.98
C PHE A 58 4.36 5.67 -4.42
N PRO A 59 5.03 4.88 -5.30
CA PRO A 59 4.53 4.65 -6.66
C PRO A 59 3.15 3.98 -6.71
N GLY A 60 2.83 3.14 -5.73
CA GLY A 60 1.49 2.54 -5.63
C GLY A 60 0.46 3.52 -5.07
N MET A 61 0.86 4.34 -4.09
CA MET A 61 -0.02 5.34 -3.48
C MET A 61 -0.52 6.36 -4.52
N ILE A 62 0.36 6.88 -5.38
CA ILE A 62 -0.02 7.91 -6.37
C ILE A 62 -1.07 7.42 -7.38
N LEU A 63 -1.14 6.11 -7.65
CA LEU A 63 -2.16 5.51 -8.54
C LEU A 63 -3.58 5.66 -7.97
N PHE A 64 -3.73 5.57 -6.64
CA PHE A 64 -5.05 5.66 -5.98
C PHE A 64 -5.39 7.07 -5.49
N SER A 65 -4.39 7.97 -5.43
CA SER A 65 -4.60 9.36 -5.00
C SER A 65 -5.77 10.09 -5.69
N PRO A 66 -6.02 9.97 -7.01
CA PRO A 66 -7.15 10.66 -7.64
C PRO A 66 -8.51 9.97 -7.38
N LEU A 67 -8.52 8.73 -6.89
CA LEU A 67 -9.72 7.90 -6.74
C LEU A 67 -10.32 7.97 -5.33
N LEU A 68 -9.50 8.24 -4.31
CA LEU A 68 -9.90 8.19 -2.92
C LEU A 68 -10.26 9.59 -2.39
N ASN A 69 -11.46 9.72 -1.81
CA ASN A 69 -11.87 10.91 -1.07
C ASN A 69 -11.91 10.59 0.44
N LEU A 70 -10.91 11.06 1.18
CA LEU A 70 -10.76 10.83 2.62
C LEU A 70 -11.15 12.06 3.47
N ARG A 71 -12.05 12.90 2.95
CA ARG A 71 -12.59 14.04 3.70
C ARG A 71 -13.48 13.54 4.83
N MET A 72 -13.52 14.30 5.92
CA MET A 72 -14.42 14.04 7.04
C MET A 72 -15.87 14.19 6.56
N ASN A 73 -16.65 13.11 6.63
CA ASN A 73 -18.09 13.15 6.34
C ASN A 73 -18.84 13.73 7.55
N GLY A 74 -19.76 14.66 7.32
CA GLY A 74 -20.69 15.17 8.36
C GLY A 74 -20.17 16.32 9.23
N GLN A 75 -19.05 16.97 8.89
CA GLN A 75 -18.57 18.16 9.62
C GLN A 75 -19.31 19.47 9.29
N GLY A 76 -20.44 19.40 8.57
CA GLY A 76 -21.24 20.57 8.15
C GLY A 76 -22.75 20.40 8.21
N ASP A 77 -23.25 19.25 8.66
CA ASP A 77 -24.70 18.99 8.79
C ASP A 77 -25.06 19.12 10.27
N LEU A 78 -25.37 20.36 10.70
CA LEU A 78 -26.03 20.68 11.97
C LEU A 78 -27.54 20.72 11.76
#